data_AF-A0A354DGB5-F1
#
_entry.id   AF-A0A354DGB5-F1
#
_cell.length_a   1.000
_cell.length_b   1.000
_cell.length_c   1.000
_cell.angle_alpha   90.00
_cell.angle_beta   90.00
_cell.angle_gamma   90.00
#
_symmetry.space_group_name_H-M   'P 1'
#
loop_
_entity.id
_entity.type
_entity.pdbx_description
1 polymer ?
#
loop_
_entity_poly.entity_id
_entity_poly.type
_entity_poly.pdbx_seq_one_letter_code
_entity_poly.pdbx_strand_id
1 'polypeptide(L)' 'KVKQLRDLAVRGDELVASLQRTPGAWIHQVLTELSLEVNLGLLPNEKKSLIERAKKIHYDTT' A
#
# COMPACT_ATOMS: atom_id res chain seq x y z
N LYS A 1 -11.90 -3.15 -10.01
CA LYS A 1 -11.86 -1.81 -9.39
C LYS A 1 -11.92 -1.97 -7.89
N VAL A 2 -10.92 -1.43 -7.19
CA VAL A 2 -10.84 -1.38 -5.72
C VAL A 2 -11.76 -0.24 -5.27
N LYS A 3 -12.84 -0.55 -4.56
CA LYS A 3 -13.80 0.47 -4.09
C LYS A 3 -13.47 0.96 -2.68
N GLN A 4 -12.79 0.12 -1.90
CA GLN A 4 -12.41 0.40 -0.53
C GLN A 4 -11.00 -0.12 -0.26
N LEU A 5 -10.30 0.45 0.71
CA LEU A 5 -8.94 0.00 1.08
C LEU A 5 -8.89 -1.48 1.46
N ARG A 6 -10.00 -2.04 1.97
CA ARG A 6 -10.14 -3.46 2.28
C ARG A 6 -10.15 -4.39 1.05
N ASP A 7 -10.36 -3.84 -0.15
CA ASP A 7 -10.35 -4.58 -1.41
C ASP A 7 -8.92 -4.75 -1.95
N LEU A 8 -7.93 -4.09 -1.33
CA LEU A 8 -6.52 -4.31 -1.62
C LEU A 8 -6.10 -5.71 -1.14
N ALA A 9 -5.23 -6.37 -1.90
CA ALA A 9 -4.64 -7.64 -1.53
C ALA A 9 -3.58 -7.53 -0.42
N VAL A 10 -3.52 -6.39 0.27
CA VAL A 10 -2.65 -6.13 1.42
C VAL A 10 -3.40 -5.34 2.47
N ARG A 11 -3.12 -5.64 3.74
CA ARG A 11 -3.64 -4.90 4.89
C ARG A 11 -2.55 -4.04 5.56
N GLY A 12 -2.98 -3.08 6.38
CA GLY A 12 -2.06 -2.15 7.04
C GLY A 12 -1.08 -2.82 8.00
N ASP A 13 -1.51 -3.87 8.72
CA ASP A 13 -0.68 -4.72 9.56
C ASP A 13 0.39 -5.48 8.74
N GLU A 14 0.04 -5.96 7.55
CA GLU A 14 0.99 -6.62 6.65
C GLU A 14 2.04 -5.63 6.12
N LEU A 15 1.64 -4.39 5.83
CA LEU A 15 2.58 -3.32 5.47
C LEU A 15 3.52 -3.02 6.64
N VAL A 16 2.99 -2.85 7.84
CA VAL A 16 3.78 -2.62 9.08
C VAL A 16 4.81 -3.73 9.30
N ALA A 17 4.39 -4.99 9.17
CA ALA A 17 5.29 -6.14 9.30
C ALA A 17 6.34 -6.18 8.18
N SER A 18 5.94 -5.88 6.94
CA SER A 18 6.83 -5.96 5.76
C SER A 18 7.83 -4.80 5.67
N LEU A 19 7.47 -3.64 6.19
CA LEU A 19 8.34 -2.46 6.27
C LEU A 19 9.10 -2.40 7.60
N GLN A 20 8.77 -3.26 8.59
CA GLN A 20 9.36 -3.27 9.93
C GLN A 20 9.33 -1.89 10.60
N ARG A 21 8.19 -1.20 10.51
CA ARG A 21 8.00 0.16 11.04
C ARG A 21 6.88 0.21 12.08
N THR A 22 6.89 1.26 12.89
CA THR A 22 5.80 1.54 13.83
C THR A 22 4.53 1.90 13.06
N PRO A 23 3.38 1.31 13.41
CA PRO A 23 2.12 1.71 12.81
C PRO A 23 1.81 3.19 13.05
N GLY A 24 1.28 3.88 12.03
CA GLY A 24 1.01 5.32 12.11
C GLY A 24 0.23 5.87 10.91
N ALA A 25 0.10 7.19 10.85
CA ALA A 25 -0.69 7.90 9.84
C ALA A 25 -0.25 7.60 8.38
N TRP A 26 1.03 7.25 8.19
CA TRP A 26 1.60 6.88 6.89
C TRP A 26 0.92 5.66 6.26
N ILE A 27 0.37 4.72 7.04
CA ILE A 27 -0.29 3.52 6.52
C ILE A 27 -1.50 3.93 5.68
N HIS A 28 -2.30 4.87 6.17
CA HIS A 28 -3.49 5.33 5.46
C HIS A 28 -3.11 6.03 4.16
N GLN A 29 -2.04 6.83 4.16
CA GLN A 29 -1.53 7.50 2.95
C GLN A 29 -1.08 6.48 1.91
N VAL A 30 -0.24 5.51 2.32
CA VAL A 30 0.25 4.44 1.43
C VAL A 30 -0.90 3.60 0.88
N LEU A 31 -1.84 3.15 1.71
CA LEU A 31 -2.99 2.37 1.24
C LEU A 31 -3.87 3.17 0.26
N THR A 32 -4.05 4.47 0.49
CA THR A 32 -4.82 5.34 -0.41
C THR A 32 -4.14 5.45 -1.77
N GLU A 33 -2.82 5.64 -1.78
CA GLU A 33 -2.03 5.77 -3.01
C GLU A 33 -1.97 4.45 -3.79
N LEU A 34 -1.76 3.33 -3.10
CA LEU A 34 -1.87 1.99 -3.71
C LEU A 34 -3.25 1.75 -4.33
N SER A 35 -4.32 2.12 -3.63
CA SER A 35 -5.68 2.00 -4.15
C SER A 35 -5.89 2.84 -5.41
N LEU A 36 -5.27 4.01 -5.49
CA LEU A 36 -5.35 4.88 -6.65
C LEU A 36 -4.61 4.26 -7.84
N GLU A 37 -3.38 3.80 -7.65
CA GLU A 37 -2.58 3.17 -8.70
C GLU A 37 -3.19 1.88 -9.25
N VAL A 38 -3.75 1.04 -8.37
CA VAL A 38 -4.47 -0.16 -8.78
C VAL A 38 -5.72 0.19 -9.60
N ASN A 39 -6.44 1.23 -9.21
CA ASN A 39 -7.62 1.68 -9.96
C ASN A 39 -7.27 2.32 -11.31
N LEU A 40 -6.08 2.94 -11.42
CA LEU A 40 -5.55 3.46 -12.68
C LEU A 40 -4.95 2.36 -13.57
N GLY A 41 -4.83 1.12 -13.08
CA GLY A 41 -4.21 0.01 -13.80
C GLY A 41 -2.68 0.10 -13.87
N LEU A 42 -2.06 0.98 -13.07
CA LEU A 42 -0.61 1.14 -12.99
C LEU A 42 0.05 0.06 -12.14
N LEU A 43 -0.72 -0.56 -11.23
CA LEU A 43 -0.24 -1.54 -10.28
C LEU A 43 -1.23 -2.72 -10.22
N PRO A 44 -0.79 -3.98 -10.32
CA PRO A 44 -1.67 -5.11 -10.08
C PRO A 44 -2.06 -5.18 -8.59
N ASN A 45 -3.30 -5.58 -8.32
CA ASN A 45 -3.81 -5.79 -6.95
C ASN A 45 -3.26 -7.10 -6.35
N GLU A 46 -1.95 -7.26 -6.31
CA GLU A 46 -1.26 -8.43 -5.79
C GLU A 46 -0.38 -8.06 -4.62
N LYS A 47 -0.44 -8.86 -3.55
CA LYS A 47 0.26 -8.58 -2.29
C LYS A 47 1.73 -8.21 -2.48
N LYS A 48 2.47 -8.95 -3.32
CA LYS A 48 3.90 -8.68 -3.57
C LYS A 48 4.11 -7.31 -4.22
N SER A 49 3.38 -7.01 -5.29
CA SER A 49 3.46 -5.73 -6.00
C SER A 49 3.07 -4.55 -5.13
N LEU A 50 2.02 -4.71 -4.30
CA LEU A 50 1.57 -3.71 -3.35
C LEU A 50 2.64 -3.43 -2.27
N ILE A 51 3.28 -4.47 -1.72
CA ILE A 51 4.34 -4.31 -0.73
C ILE A 51 5.58 -3.63 -1.33
N GLU A 52 5.99 -4.02 -2.54
CA GLU A 52 7.12 -3.38 -3.21
C GLU A 52 6.84 -1.91 -3.52
N ARG A 53 5.63 -1.58 -3.98
CA ARG A 53 5.24 -0.20 -4.23
C ARG A 53 5.12 0.61 -2.95
N ALA A 54 4.55 0.02 -1.89
CA ALA A 54 4.47 0.64 -0.56
C ALA A 54 5.85 1.03 -0.01
N LYS A 55 6.85 0.16 -0.18
CA LYS A 55 8.24 0.46 0.17
C LYS A 55 8.72 1.71 -0.59
N LYS A 56 8.54 1.75 -1.92
CA LYS A 56 8.96 2.90 -2.73
C LYS A 56 8.29 4.20 -2.28
N ILE A 57 6.97 4.22 -2.12
CA ILE A 57 6.22 5.41 -1.67
C ILE A 57 6.79 5.92 -0.34
N HIS A 58 7.00 5.02 0.62
CA HIS A 58 7.49 5.40 1.94
C HIS A 58 8.94 5.90 1.93
N TYR A 59 9.84 5.27 1.16
CA TYR A 59 11.23 5.74 1.03
C TYR A 59 11.34 7.08 0.30
N ASP A 60 10.38 7.43 -0.57
CA ASP A 60 10.34 8.74 -1.25
C ASP A 60 9.91 9.88 -0.31
N THR A 61 9.19 9.55 0.77
CA THR A 61 8.70 10.54 1.75
C THR A 61 9.64 10.80 2.93
N THR A 62 10.82 10.18 2.98
CA THR A 62 11.81 10.30 4.08
C THR A 62 13.10 10.91 3.57
#